data_AF-A0A9E5LQD2-F1
#
_entry.id   AF-A0A9E5LQD2-F1
#
_cell.length_a   1.000
_cell.length_b   1.000
_cell.length_c   1.000
_cell.angle_alpha   90.00
_cell.angle_beta   90.00
_cell.angle_gamma   90.00
#
_symmetry.space_group_name_H-M   'P 1'
#
loop_
_entity.id
_entity.type
_entity.pdbx_description
1 polymer ?
#
loop_
_entity_poly.entity_id
_entity_poly.type
_entity_poly.pdbx_seq_one_letter_code
_entity_poly.pdbx_strand_id
1 'polypeptide(L)'
;TMAILLIMMVILLFMGAFMDWVGIVLLIIPVFLPIVQRLPIEEIGLIGELQPKYLAVWFGVLFCMNMQVSFLSPPFGPAAFYLKSVAPAHISLTDIFKGFLPFIGIQILALTVLLIWPPIIEILL
;
A
#
# COMPACT_ATOMS: atom_id res chain seq x y z
N THR A 1 7.79 -13.96 -10.24
CA THR A 1 7.42 -12.52 -10.19
C THR A 1 6.59 -12.11 -8.97
N MET A 2 5.43 -12.72 -8.75
CA MET A 2 4.52 -12.33 -7.66
C MET A 2 5.09 -12.41 -6.24
N ALA A 3 5.94 -13.39 -5.94
CA ALA A 3 6.60 -13.49 -4.63
C ALA A 3 7.49 -12.26 -4.33
N ILE A 4 8.20 -11.74 -5.34
CA ILE A 4 9.05 -10.55 -5.21
C ILE A 4 8.18 -9.34 -4.89
N LEU A 5 7.08 -9.17 -5.63
CA LEU A 5 6.12 -8.08 -5.39
C LEU A 5 5.53 -8.14 -3.98
N LEU A 6 5.10 -9.31 -3.51
CA LEU A 6 4.57 -9.48 -2.16
C LEU A 6 5.62 -9.15 -1.09
N ILE A 7 6.87 -9.59 -1.27
CA ILE A 7 7.97 -9.23 -0.36
C ILE A 7 8.17 -7.70 -0.36
N MET A 8 8.15 -7.05 -1.52
CA MET A 8 8.25 -5.59 -1.62
C MET A 8 7.11 -4.87 -0.91
N MET A 9 5.86 -5.35 -1.03
CA MET A 9 4.71 -4.80 -0.31
C MET A 9 4.87 -4.94 1.21
N VAL A 10 5.35 -6.09 1.69
CA VAL A 10 5.61 -6.30 3.12
C VAL A 10 6.71 -5.37 3.63
N ILE A 11 7.79 -5.18 2.85
CA ILE A 11 8.84 -4.21 3.19
C ILE A 11 8.27 -2.80 3.28
N LEU A 12 7.45 -2.38 2.30
CA LEU A 12 6.79 -1.07 2.30
C LEU A 12 5.91 -0.88 3.54
N LEU A 13 5.11 -1.88 3.90
CA LEU A 13 4.26 -1.85 5.09
C LEU A 13 5.09 -1.71 6.38
N PHE A 14 6.22 -2.43 6.48
CA PHE A 14 7.12 -2.32 7.62
C PHE A 14 7.84 -0.97 7.66
N MET A 15 8.25 -0.43 6.53
CA MET A 15 8.92 0.87 6.47
C MET A 15 8.03 2.02 6.90
N GLY A 16 6.73 1.94 6.59
CA GLY A 16 5.73 2.91 7.05
C GLY A 16 5.58 3.00 8.57
N ALA A 17 6.10 2.02 9.32
CA ALA A 17 6.21 2.13 10.77
C ALA A 17 7.31 3.09 11.24
N PHE A 18 8.39 3.23 10.47
CA PHE A 18 9.61 3.95 10.88
C PHE A 18 9.77 5.32 10.23
N MET A 19 9.23 5.49 9.02
CA MET A 19 9.45 6.67 8.19
C MET A 19 8.12 7.19 7.64
N ASP A 20 8.05 8.52 7.46
CA ASP A 20 6.93 9.14 6.76
C ASP A 20 6.89 8.74 5.27
N TRP A 21 5.70 8.79 4.66
CA TRP A 21 5.48 8.39 3.27
C TRP A 21 6.39 9.14 2.28
N VAL A 22 6.73 10.42 2.57
CA VAL A 22 7.67 11.20 1.75
C VAL A 22 9.09 10.62 1.84
N GLY A 23 9.52 10.21 3.02
CA GLY A 23 10.83 9.57 3.19
C GLY A 23 10.91 8.23 2.47
N ILE A 24 9.84 7.45 2.54
CA ILE A 24 9.77 6.14 1.87
C ILE A 24 9.73 6.32 0.36
N VAL A 25 8.96 7.26 -0.19
CA VAL A 25 8.88 7.45 -1.64
C VAL A 25 10.24 7.86 -2.22
N LEU A 26 10.97 8.75 -1.53
CA LEU A 26 12.29 9.22 -1.97
C LEU A 26 13.36 8.14 -1.88
N LEU A 27 13.25 7.21 -0.94
CA LEU A 27 14.21 6.11 -0.77
C LEU A 27 13.88 4.91 -1.65
N ILE A 28 12.61 4.48 -1.64
CA ILE A 28 12.19 3.19 -2.19
C ILE A 28 11.89 3.27 -3.67
N ILE A 29 11.21 4.31 -4.18
CA ILE A 29 10.91 4.39 -5.61
C ILE A 29 12.17 4.27 -6.50
N PRO A 30 13.28 4.98 -6.26
CA PRO A 30 14.47 4.84 -7.12
C PRO A 30 15.11 3.45 -7.05
N VAL A 31 14.86 2.67 -6.00
CA VAL A 31 15.40 1.31 -5.84
C VAL A 31 14.44 0.26 -6.40
N PHE A 32 13.15 0.36 -6.08
CA PHE A 32 12.14 -0.65 -6.38
C PHE A 32 11.59 -0.52 -7.80
N LEU A 33 11.43 0.69 -8.32
CA LEU A 33 10.90 0.88 -9.67
C LEU A 33 11.78 0.20 -10.75
N PRO A 34 13.12 0.33 -10.74
CA PRO A 34 13.96 -0.41 -11.69
C PRO A 34 13.91 -1.93 -11.53
N ILE A 35 13.62 -2.43 -10.33
CA ILE A 35 13.44 -3.86 -10.08
C ILE A 35 12.14 -4.32 -10.75
N VAL A 36 11.03 -3.60 -10.52
CA VAL A 36 9.73 -3.90 -11.14
C VAL A 36 9.79 -3.83 -12.66
N GLN A 37 10.50 -2.86 -13.22
CA GLN A 37 10.70 -2.73 -14.67
C GLN A 37 11.47 -3.89 -15.31
N ARG A 38 12.20 -4.67 -14.52
CA ARG A 38 12.92 -5.87 -14.99
C ARG A 38 12.14 -7.16 -14.74
N LEU A 39 11.01 -7.10 -14.03
CA LEU A 39 10.15 -8.27 -13.85
C LEU A 39 9.39 -8.55 -15.16
N PRO A 40 9.19 -9.84 -15.51
CA PRO A 40 8.31 -10.22 -16.61
C PRO A 40 6.89 -9.68 -16.34
N ILE A 41 6.42 -8.75 -17.18
CA ILE A 41 5.14 -8.05 -17.00
C ILE A 41 3.97 -9.02 -17.22
N GLU A 42 4.18 -10.02 -18.05
CA GLU A 42 3.23 -11.09 -18.38
C GLU A 42 2.94 -12.00 -17.17
N GLU A 43 3.84 -12.01 -16.19
CA GLU A 43 3.66 -12.75 -14.92
C GLU A 43 3.13 -11.86 -13.77
N ILE A 44 2.80 -10.59 -14.05
CA ILE A 44 2.24 -9.66 -13.06
C ILE A 44 0.73 -9.78 -13.07
N GLY A 45 0.18 -10.26 -11.95
CA GLY A 45 -1.24 -10.50 -11.77
C GLY A 45 -1.69 -11.88 -12.23
N LEU A 46 -2.99 -12.14 -12.04
CA LEU A 46 -3.62 -13.40 -12.41
C LEU A 46 -4.61 -13.25 -13.57
N ILE A 47 -5.13 -12.03 -13.76
CA ILE A 47 -6.18 -11.72 -14.72
C ILE A 47 -5.74 -10.50 -15.51
N GLY A 48 -5.73 -10.63 -16.84
CA GLY A 48 -5.38 -9.55 -17.76
C GLY A 48 -3.88 -9.23 -17.79
N GLU A 49 -3.48 -8.48 -18.82
CA GLU A 49 -2.08 -8.09 -19.04
C GLU A 49 -1.95 -6.59 -18.84
N LEU A 50 -1.00 -6.18 -17.99
CA LEU A 50 -0.68 -4.78 -17.77
C LEU A 50 0.14 -4.24 -18.94
N GLN A 51 -0.23 -3.08 -19.49
CA GLN A 51 0.60 -2.48 -20.53
C GLN A 51 1.91 -1.95 -19.92
N PRO A 52 3.07 -2.15 -20.58
CA PRO A 52 4.36 -1.69 -20.06
C PRO A 52 4.42 -0.19 -19.76
N LYS A 53 3.64 0.61 -20.52
CA LYS A 53 3.50 2.06 -20.33
C LYS A 53 2.95 2.42 -18.94
N TYR A 54 2.04 1.60 -18.40
CA TYR A 54 1.38 1.87 -17.13
C TYR A 54 2.03 1.16 -15.94
N LEU A 55 3.10 0.39 -16.14
CA LEU A 55 3.80 -0.36 -15.08
C LEU A 55 4.25 0.54 -13.91
N ALA A 56 4.84 1.70 -14.21
CA ALA A 56 5.29 2.64 -13.19
C ALA A 56 4.10 3.26 -12.42
N VAL A 57 3.01 3.55 -13.12
CA VAL A 57 1.79 4.11 -12.50
C VAL A 57 1.13 3.07 -11.61
N TRP A 58 0.98 1.83 -12.09
CA TRP A 58 0.48 0.70 -11.31
C TRP A 58 1.25 0.51 -10.02
N PHE A 59 2.58 0.49 -10.11
CA PHE A 59 3.43 0.35 -8.95
C PHE A 59 3.30 1.54 -7.98
N GLY A 60 3.16 2.77 -8.52
CA GLY A 60 2.85 3.96 -7.72
C GLY A 60 1.51 3.87 -7.00
N VAL A 61 0.47 3.33 -7.65
CA VAL A 61 -0.85 3.09 -7.01
C VAL A 61 -0.72 2.06 -5.90
N LEU A 62 -0.04 0.94 -6.13
CA LEU A 62 0.22 -0.06 -5.10
C LEU A 62 0.98 0.53 -3.91
N PHE A 63 1.98 1.36 -4.18
CA PHE A 63 2.71 2.09 -3.14
C PHE A 63 1.77 2.97 -2.31
N CYS A 64 0.97 3.81 -2.96
CA CYS A 64 0.01 4.69 -2.28
C CYS A 64 -0.98 3.91 -1.41
N MET A 65 -1.49 2.78 -1.91
CA MET A 65 -2.41 1.92 -1.16
C MET A 65 -1.73 1.29 0.07
N ASN A 66 -0.48 0.82 -0.06
CA ASN A 66 0.28 0.31 1.08
C ASN A 66 0.54 1.38 2.14
N MET A 67 0.87 2.60 1.72
CA MET A 67 1.08 3.71 2.64
C MET A 67 -0.21 4.05 3.41
N GLN A 68 -1.36 4.04 2.76
CA GLN A 68 -2.65 4.24 3.44
C GLN A 68 -2.92 3.14 4.48
N VAL A 69 -2.65 1.88 4.16
CA VAL A 69 -2.79 0.77 5.12
C VAL A 69 -1.83 0.95 6.30
N SER A 70 -0.57 1.32 6.03
CA SER A 70 0.43 1.55 7.08
C SER A 70 0.01 2.67 8.03
N PHE A 71 -0.59 3.75 7.53
CA PHE A 71 -0.99 4.90 8.35
C PHE A 71 -2.12 4.58 9.35
N LEU A 72 -2.86 3.50 9.09
CA LEU A 72 -4.02 3.08 9.88
C LEU A 72 -3.74 1.84 10.74
N SER A 73 -2.76 1.02 10.37
CA SER A 73 -2.51 -0.28 10.99
C SER A 73 -1.76 -0.17 12.33
N PRO A 74 -2.16 -0.92 13.37
CA PRO A 74 -1.33 -1.10 14.57
C PRO A 74 -0.01 -1.82 14.20
N PRO A 75 1.15 -1.55 14.84
CA PRO A 75 1.39 -0.73 16.03
C PRO A 75 1.74 0.75 15.76
N PHE A 76 1.93 1.13 14.49
CA PHE A 76 2.41 2.43 14.06
C PHE A 76 1.41 3.09 13.11
N GLY A 77 0.22 3.43 13.63
CA GLY A 77 -0.78 4.20 12.89
C GLY A 77 -0.77 5.66 13.34
N PRO A 78 0.02 6.56 12.71
CA PRO A 78 0.07 7.98 13.08
C PRO A 78 -1.32 8.61 13.15
N ALA A 79 -2.23 8.21 12.26
CA ALA A 79 -3.60 8.70 12.25
C ALA A 79 -4.37 8.35 13.54
N ALA A 80 -4.15 7.17 14.12
CA ALA A 80 -4.80 6.76 15.36
C ALA A 80 -4.28 7.56 16.56
N PHE A 81 -2.96 7.81 16.61
CA PHE A 81 -2.36 8.64 17.65
C PHE A 81 -2.76 10.12 17.52
N TYR A 82 -2.83 10.63 16.29
CA TYR A 82 -3.32 11.97 16.01
C TYR A 82 -4.77 12.14 16.47
N LEU A 83 -5.65 11.19 16.11
CA LEU A 83 -7.04 11.22 16.56
C LEU A 83 -7.15 11.10 18.08
N LYS A 84 -6.30 10.28 18.72
CA LYS A 84 -6.28 10.16 20.18
C LYS A 84 -5.89 11.46 20.89
N SER A 85 -5.08 12.33 20.26
CA SER A 85 -4.69 13.62 20.85
C SER A 85 -5.84 14.61 20.99
N VAL A 86 -6.90 14.47 20.18
CA VAL A 86 -8.09 15.34 20.20
C VAL A 86 -9.36 14.62 20.68
N ALA A 87 -9.33 13.29 20.76
CA ALA A 87 -10.46 12.49 21.20
C ALA A 87 -10.69 12.61 22.72
N PRO A 88 -11.96 12.59 23.18
CA PRO A 88 -12.30 12.55 24.59
C PRO A 88 -11.59 11.44 25.38
N ALA A 89 -11.35 11.66 26.68
CA ALA A 89 -10.62 10.73 27.54
C ALA A 89 -11.22 9.32 27.60
N HIS A 90 -12.54 9.19 27.44
CA HIS A 90 -13.25 7.91 27.49
C HIS A 90 -13.04 7.04 26.22
N ILE A 91 -12.58 7.61 25.11
CA ILE A 91 -12.29 6.84 23.88
C ILE A 91 -10.87 6.30 23.98
N SER A 92 -10.70 4.99 24.08
CA SER A 92 -9.36 4.39 24.13
C SER A 92 -8.72 4.36 22.73
N LEU A 93 -7.39 4.23 22.69
CA LEU A 93 -6.68 4.03 21.42
C LEU A 93 -7.15 2.73 20.72
N THR A 94 -7.51 1.72 21.50
CA THR A 94 -8.07 0.46 20.99
C THR A 94 -9.42 0.65 20.30
N ASP A 95 -10.26 1.58 20.79
CA ASP A 95 -11.55 1.88 20.14
C ASP A 95 -11.35 2.56 18.78
N ILE A 96 -10.35 3.43 18.68
CA ILE A 96 -9.95 4.07 17.42
C ILE A 96 -9.46 3.01 16.42
N PHE A 97 -8.56 2.11 16.84
CA PHE A 97 -8.08 1.05 15.96
C PHE A 97 -9.18 0.07 15.54
N LYS A 98 -10.13 -0.25 16.42
CA LYS A 98 -11.33 -1.04 16.05
C LYS A 98 -12.17 -0.32 14.99
N GLY A 99 -12.28 1.01 15.07
CA GLY A 99 -12.94 1.82 14.04
C GLY A 99 -12.21 1.81 12.70
N PHE A 100 -10.88 1.71 12.70
CA PHE A 100 -10.08 1.63 11.46
C PHE A 100 -10.05 0.24 10.84
N LEU A 101 -10.24 -0.82 11.63
CA LEU A 101 -10.21 -2.20 11.16
C LEU A 101 -11.09 -2.49 9.93
N PRO A 102 -12.37 -2.07 9.85
CA PRO A 102 -13.17 -2.27 8.64
C PRO A 102 -12.58 -1.55 7.42
N PHE A 103 -12.02 -0.36 7.60
CA PHE A 103 -11.40 0.40 6.52
C PHE A 103 -10.10 -0.26 6.04
N ILE A 104 -9.26 -0.76 6.95
CA ILE A 104 -8.08 -1.55 6.62
C ILE A 104 -8.48 -2.81 5.83
N GLY A 105 -9.57 -3.47 6.21
CA GLY A 105 -10.10 -4.62 5.48
C GLY A 105 -10.46 -4.29 4.03
N ILE A 106 -11.15 -3.17 3.80
CA ILE A 106 -11.47 -2.68 2.45
C ILE A 106 -10.20 -2.35 1.67
N GLN A 107 -9.20 -1.76 2.31
CA GLN A 107 -7.93 -1.42 1.65
C GLN A 107 -7.13 -2.65 1.24
N ILE A 108 -7.07 -3.67 2.11
CA ILE A 108 -6.44 -4.95 1.78
C ILE A 108 -7.18 -5.63 0.62
N LEU A 109 -8.52 -5.58 0.61
CA LEU A 109 -9.32 -6.09 -0.50
C LEU A 109 -8.99 -5.35 -1.81
N ALA A 110 -8.98 -4.02 -1.80
CA ALA A 110 -8.66 -3.22 -2.97
C ALA A 110 -7.23 -3.48 -3.48
N LEU A 111 -6.26 -3.60 -2.57
CA LEU A 111 -4.87 -3.95 -2.90
C LEU A 111 -4.78 -5.36 -3.50
N THR A 112 -5.54 -6.32 -2.97
CA THR A 112 -5.63 -7.67 -3.52
C THR A 112 -6.20 -7.66 -4.93
N VAL A 113 -7.26 -6.88 -5.17
CA VAL A 113 -7.84 -6.70 -6.51
C VAL A 113 -6.82 -6.07 -7.48
N LEU A 114 -6.08 -5.04 -7.06
CA LEU A 114 -5.04 -4.41 -7.87
C LEU A 114 -3.87 -5.35 -8.21
N LEU A 115 -3.55 -6.29 -7.31
CA LEU A 115 -2.54 -7.31 -7.54
C LEU A 115 -3.06 -8.42 -8.47
N ILE A 116 -4.32 -8.84 -8.34
CA ILE A 116 -4.92 -9.91 -9.14
C ILE A 116 -5.25 -9.42 -10.55
N TRP A 117 -5.76 -8.20 -10.68
CA TRP A 117 -6.18 -7.57 -11.94
C TRP A 117 -5.52 -6.20 -12.14
N PRO A 118 -4.20 -6.15 -12.48
CA PRO A 118 -3.47 -4.91 -12.69
C PRO A 118 -4.08 -3.93 -13.71
N PRO A 119 -4.66 -4.38 -14.85
CA PRO A 119 -5.25 -3.50 -15.85
C PRO A 119 -6.42 -2.64 -15.37
N ILE A 120 -6.95 -2.89 -14.17
CA ILE A 120 -8.04 -2.08 -13.59
C ILE A 120 -7.70 -0.59 -13.52
N ILE A 121 -6.41 -0.24 -13.39
CA ILE A 121 -5.97 1.16 -13.35
C ILE A 121 -6.11 1.85 -14.71
N GLU A 122 -6.06 1.08 -15.81
CA GLU A 122 -6.09 1.60 -17.18
C GLU A 122 -7.51 2.03 -17.57
N ILE A 123 -8.54 1.50 -16.89
CA ILE A 123 -9.94 1.79 -17.19
C ILE A 123 -10.26 3.28 -17.12
N LEU A 124 -9.56 4.01 -16.24
CA LEU A 124 -9.78 5.43 -15.99
C LEU A 124 -8.62 6.33 -16.48
N LEU A 125 -7.64 5.77 -17.20
CA LEU A 125 -6.41 6.47 -17.63
C LEU A 125 -6.16 6.39 -19.14
#